data_AF-A0A849DCQ4-F1
#
_entry.id   AF-A0A849DCQ4-F1
#
_cell.length_a   1.000
_cell.length_b   1.000
_cell.length_c   1.000
_cell.angle_alpha   90.00
_cell.angle_beta   90.00
_cell.angle_gamma   90.00
#
_symmetry.space_group_name_H-M   'P 1'
#
loop_
_entity.id
_entity.type
_entity.pdbx_description
1 polymer ?
#
loop_
_entity_poly.entity_id
_entity_poly.type
_entity_poly.pdbx_seq_one_letter_code
_entity_poly.pdbx_strand_id
1 'polypeptide(L)'
;PVEIMVNSLLMGTISYLLFGLNVEAVAWTILYSSFGEYFYHMNIKTPHWVGYFFQRPEMHKIHHKEGVHYNNFSDLPLWDMLFGTYENPKEKEETACGFCDTKERQFVKILSFKNVNKPYRKSK
;
A
#
# COMPACT_ATOMS: atom_id res chain seq x y z
N PRO A 1 11.64 -8.11 2.05
CA PRO A 1 11.53 -9.52 2.53
C PRO A 1 11.19 -9.65 4.03
N VAL A 2 11.95 -9.00 4.92
CA VAL A 2 11.69 -9.05 6.37
C VAL A 2 10.32 -8.49 6.73
N GLU A 3 9.91 -7.39 6.11
CA GLU A 3 8.57 -6.81 6.27
C GLU A 3 7.45 -7.81 5.97
N ILE A 4 7.53 -8.52 4.84
CA ILE A 4 6.55 -9.55 4.46
C ILE A 4 6.47 -10.64 5.52
N MET A 5 7.61 -11.13 6.03
CA MET A 5 7.61 -12.13 7.10
C MET A 5 6.94 -11.62 8.37
N VAL A 6 7.26 -10.39 8.80
CA VAL A 6 6.66 -9.78 9.99
C VAL A 6 5.15 -9.59 9.80
N ASN A 7 4.71 -9.09 8.65
CA ASN A 7 3.29 -8.95 8.32
C ASN A 7 2.57 -10.30 8.32
N SER A 8 3.15 -11.34 7.73
CA SER A 8 2.57 -12.69 7.73
C SER A 8 2.45 -13.28 9.15
N LEU A 9 3.45 -13.07 10.01
CA LEU A 9 3.41 -13.52 11.40
C LEU A 9 2.36 -12.76 12.22
N LEU A 10 2.28 -11.44 12.06
CA LEU A 10 1.27 -10.61 12.72
C LEU A 10 -0.14 -11.03 12.30
N MET A 11 -0.37 -11.15 10.99
CA MET A 11 -1.65 -11.57 10.45
C MET A 11 -2.02 -12.97 10.94
N GLY A 12 -1.12 -13.95 10.85
CA GLY A 12 -1.37 -15.31 11.34
C GLY A 12 -1.67 -15.34 12.84
N THR A 13 -0.92 -14.59 13.65
CA THR A 13 -1.13 -14.50 15.10
C THR A 13 -2.52 -13.92 15.41
N ILE A 14 -2.90 -12.82 14.76
CA ILE A 14 -4.20 -12.18 14.96
C ILE A 14 -5.34 -13.10 14.50
N SER A 15 -5.23 -13.69 13.30
CA SER A 15 -6.26 -14.55 12.74
C SER A 15 -6.48 -15.82 13.56
N TYR A 16 -5.42 -16.55 13.91
CA TYR A 16 -5.54 -17.85 14.58
C TYR A 16 -5.62 -17.73 16.10
N LEU A 17 -4.73 -16.96 16.73
CA LEU A 17 -4.62 -16.94 18.18
C LEU A 17 -5.61 -15.96 18.84
N LEU A 18 -5.87 -14.81 18.20
CA LEU A 18 -6.81 -13.83 18.76
C LEU A 18 -8.25 -14.09 18.32
N PHE A 19 -8.49 -14.35 17.04
CA PHE A 19 -9.85 -14.54 16.50
C PHE A 19 -10.27 -16.00 16.36
N GLY A 20 -9.36 -16.97 16.48
CA GLY A 20 -9.71 -18.40 16.40
C GLY A 20 -10.23 -18.83 15.02
N LEU A 21 -9.80 -18.17 13.94
CA LEU A 21 -10.28 -18.48 12.60
C LEU A 21 -9.88 -19.91 12.19
N ASN A 22 -10.79 -20.60 11.51
CA ASN A 22 -10.50 -21.89 10.89
C ASN A 22 -9.76 -21.71 9.55
N VAL A 23 -9.23 -22.80 9.00
CA VAL A 23 -8.45 -22.79 7.75
C VAL A 23 -9.25 -22.23 6.58
N GLU A 24 -10.55 -22.53 6.51
CA GLU A 24 -11.43 -22.04 5.45
C GLU A 24 -11.58 -20.51 5.51
N ALA A 25 -11.85 -19.95 6.69
CA ALA A 25 -11.97 -18.51 6.88
C ALA A 25 -10.67 -17.79 6.51
N VAL A 26 -9.51 -18.34 6.88
CA VAL A 26 -8.21 -17.79 6.50
C VAL A 26 -8.00 -17.86 4.99
N ALA A 27 -8.41 -18.94 4.33
CA ALA A 27 -8.33 -19.05 2.87
C ALA A 27 -9.17 -17.96 2.18
N TRP A 28 -10.38 -17.69 2.68
CA TRP A 28 -11.20 -16.58 2.20
C TRP A 28 -10.55 -15.22 2.44
N THR A 29 -9.99 -14.98 3.64
CA THR A 29 -9.26 -13.73 3.93
C THR A 29 -8.13 -13.50 2.93
N ILE A 30 -7.30 -14.52 2.69
CA ILE A 30 -6.19 -14.44 1.74
C ILE A 30 -6.73 -14.13 0.33
N LEU A 31 -7.77 -14.84 -0.12
CA LEU A 31 -8.35 -14.64 -1.43
C LEU A 31 -8.84 -13.20 -1.64
N TYR A 32 -9.60 -12.65 -0.68
CA TYR A 32 -10.13 -11.29 -0.78
C TYR A 32 -9.03 -10.24 -0.70
N SER A 33 -8.05 -10.40 0.19
CA SER A 33 -6.89 -9.52 0.27
C SER A 33 -6.07 -9.54 -1.03
N SER A 34 -5.80 -10.73 -1.59
CA SER A 34 -5.09 -10.86 -2.86
C SER A 34 -5.84 -10.25 -4.03
N PHE A 35 -7.18 -10.35 -4.06
CA PHE A 35 -7.98 -9.66 -5.07
C PHE A 35 -7.86 -8.14 -4.96
N GLY A 36 -7.92 -7.63 -3.73
CA GLY A 36 -7.70 -6.22 -3.43
C GLY A 36 -6.33 -5.74 -3.92
N GLU A 37 -5.29 -6.45 -3.50
CA GLU A 37 -3.90 -6.18 -3.86
C GLU A 37 -3.69 -6.18 -5.37
N TYR A 38 -4.29 -7.13 -6.07
CA TYR A 38 -4.28 -7.11 -7.53
C TYR A 38 -5.00 -5.87 -8.08
N PHE A 39 -6.23 -5.60 -7.63
CA PHE A 39 -7.10 -4.54 -8.15
C PHE A 39 -6.43 -3.16 -8.11
N TYR A 40 -5.91 -2.74 -6.96
CA TYR A 40 -5.31 -1.40 -6.83
C TYR A 40 -3.89 -1.30 -7.43
N HIS A 41 -3.28 -2.41 -7.85
CA HIS A 41 -2.05 -2.41 -8.66
C HIS A 41 -2.30 -2.45 -10.17
N MET A 42 -3.55 -2.62 -10.62
CA MET A 42 -3.86 -2.65 -12.05
C MET A 42 -3.57 -1.30 -12.73
N ASN A 43 -3.13 -1.31 -13.99
CA ASN A 43 -2.96 -0.08 -14.76
C ASN A 43 -4.23 0.29 -15.56
N ILE A 44 -5.35 0.47 -14.86
CA ILE A 44 -6.67 0.83 -15.45
C ILE A 44 -7.19 2.16 -14.89
N LYS A 45 -8.13 2.81 -15.60
CA LYS A 45 -8.91 3.94 -15.07
C LYS A 45 -10.13 3.39 -14.34
N THR A 46 -10.40 3.88 -13.12
CA THR A 46 -11.52 3.45 -12.30
C THR A 46 -12.50 4.59 -12.00
N PRO A 47 -13.79 4.31 -11.77
CA PRO A 47 -14.75 5.34 -11.37
C PRO A 47 -14.36 5.99 -10.03
N HIS A 48 -14.42 7.32 -9.95
CA HIS A 48 -13.97 8.08 -8.78
C HIS A 48 -14.64 7.65 -7.46
N TRP A 49 -15.92 7.30 -7.53
CA TRP A 49 -16.72 6.91 -6.37
C TRP A 49 -16.24 5.63 -5.69
N VAL A 50 -15.53 4.75 -6.41
CA VAL A 50 -14.95 3.53 -5.81
C VAL A 50 -14.03 3.89 -4.66
N GLY A 51 -13.29 5.00 -4.78
CA GLY A 51 -12.31 5.46 -3.81
C GLY A 51 -12.88 5.85 -2.45
N TYR A 52 -14.20 5.91 -2.28
CA TYR A 52 -14.83 6.07 -0.96
C TYR A 52 -15.02 4.76 -0.21
N PHE A 53 -14.94 3.63 -0.91
CA PHE A 53 -15.20 2.29 -0.36
C PHE A 53 -14.01 1.35 -0.47
N PHE A 54 -13.21 1.51 -1.53
CA PHE A 54 -12.07 0.66 -1.84
C PHE A 54 -10.94 1.44 -2.50
N GLN A 55 -9.69 1.09 -2.20
CA GLN A 55 -8.54 1.75 -2.79
C GLN A 55 -8.53 1.58 -4.31
N ARG A 56 -8.37 2.69 -5.03
CA ARG A 56 -8.28 2.72 -6.49
C ARG A 56 -6.83 2.62 -6.96
N PRO A 57 -6.56 2.14 -8.18
CA PRO A 57 -5.25 2.27 -8.82
C PRO A 57 -4.66 3.68 -8.79
N GLU A 58 -5.49 4.69 -9.02
CA GLU A 58 -5.07 6.08 -9.01
C GLU A 58 -4.67 6.57 -7.60
N MET A 59 -5.34 6.06 -6.56
CA MET A 59 -4.99 6.34 -5.16
C MET A 59 -3.68 5.64 -4.78
N HIS A 60 -3.53 4.38 -5.17
CA HIS A 60 -2.37 3.57 -4.84
C HIS A 60 -1.09 4.05 -5.56
N LYS A 61 -1.22 4.65 -6.76
CA LYS A 61 -0.08 5.33 -7.40
C LYS A 61 0.47 6.50 -6.58
N ILE A 62 -0.37 7.23 -5.85
CA ILE A 62 0.09 8.29 -4.94
C ILE A 62 0.94 7.70 -3.81
N HIS A 63 0.55 6.54 -3.28
CA HIS A 63 1.35 5.81 -2.29
C HIS A 63 2.75 5.45 -2.83
N HIS A 64 2.83 5.08 -4.12
CA HIS A 64 4.08 4.75 -4.79
C HIS A 64 4.83 5.93 -5.42
N LYS A 65 4.28 7.14 -5.37
CA LYS A 65 4.83 8.32 -6.04
C LYS A 65 6.26 8.60 -5.57
N GLU A 66 7.17 8.84 -6.51
CA GLU A 66 8.57 9.02 -6.19
C GLU A 66 8.76 10.17 -5.19
N GLY A 67 9.46 9.87 -4.09
CA GLY A 67 9.77 10.85 -3.06
C GLY A 67 8.59 11.26 -2.19
N VAL A 68 7.40 10.68 -2.40
CA VAL A 68 6.22 10.83 -1.55
C VAL A 68 5.93 9.48 -0.91
N HIS A 69 5.88 9.43 0.42
CA HIS A 69 5.65 8.18 1.16
C HIS A 69 4.61 8.39 2.26
N TYR A 70 3.67 9.29 2.00
CA TYR A 70 2.69 9.72 2.98
C TYR A 70 1.40 10.00 2.24
N ASN A 71 0.56 8.96 2.13
CA ASN A 71 -0.88 8.94 1.83
C ASN A 71 -1.30 7.52 1.39
N ASN A 72 -2.60 7.23 1.51
CA ASN A 72 -3.28 6.03 0.98
C ASN A 72 -2.62 4.70 1.39
N PHE A 73 -2.49 4.47 2.70
CA PHE A 73 -1.83 3.29 3.26
C PHE A 73 -2.71 2.04 3.30
N SER A 74 -4.03 2.19 3.14
CA SER A 74 -4.99 1.12 3.43
C SER A 74 -5.85 0.78 2.21
N ASP A 75 -6.11 -0.51 2.03
CA ASP A 75 -7.06 -1.06 1.05
C ASP A 75 -8.47 -0.48 1.26
N LEU A 76 -8.84 -0.30 2.53
CA LEU A 76 -10.09 0.35 2.94
C LEU A 76 -9.82 1.83 3.24
N PRO A 77 -10.32 2.76 2.40
CA PRO A 77 -10.03 4.19 2.55
C PRO A 77 -10.52 4.81 3.86
N LEU A 78 -11.43 4.14 4.57
CA LEU A 78 -11.91 4.56 5.89
C LEU A 78 -10.77 4.86 6.86
N TRP A 79 -9.74 4.00 6.89
CA TRP A 79 -8.60 4.19 7.78
C TRP A 79 -7.78 5.42 7.37
N ASP A 80 -7.56 5.62 6.07
CA ASP A 80 -6.86 6.80 5.58
C ASP A 80 -7.65 8.09 5.84
N MET A 81 -8.98 8.05 5.76
CA MET A 81 -9.84 9.19 6.10
C MET A 81 -9.75 9.51 7.59
N LEU A 82 -9.78 8.49 8.45
CA LEU A 82 -9.70 8.62 9.89
C LEU A 82 -8.37 9.24 10.35
N PHE A 83 -7.27 8.85 9.71
CA PHE A 83 -5.91 9.28 10.07
C PHE A 83 -5.36 10.43 9.22
N GLY A 84 -6.16 11.00 8.31
CA GLY A 84 -5.78 12.17 7.52
C GLY A 84 -4.72 11.90 6.44
N THR A 85 -4.71 10.70 5.90
CA THR A 85 -3.81 10.22 4.83
C THR A 85 -4.56 9.91 3.53
N TYR A 86 -5.86 10.19 3.47
CA TYR A 86 -6.71 9.96 2.30
C TYR A 86 -6.48 10.98 1.18
N GLU A 87 -6.21 10.49 -0.02
CA GLU A 87 -6.12 11.28 -1.24
C GLU A 87 -6.72 10.52 -2.43
N ASN A 88 -7.84 11.01 -2.97
CA ASN A 88 -8.57 10.36 -4.05
C ASN A 88 -8.66 11.25 -5.30
N PRO A 89 -7.68 11.16 -6.23
CA PRO A 89 -7.58 12.06 -7.37
C PRO A 89 -8.68 11.79 -8.40
N LYS A 90 -9.25 12.86 -8.97
CA LYS A 90 -10.29 12.77 -10.02
C LYS A 90 -9.73 12.27 -11.34
N GLU A 91 -8.54 12.72 -11.70
CA GLU A 91 -7.83 12.32 -12.90
C GLU A 91 -6.59 11.50 -12.55
N LYS A 92 -6.09 10.74 -13.53
CA LYS A 92 -4.85 9.99 -13.39
C LYS A 92 -3.68 10.98 -13.30
N GLU A 93 -2.96 10.97 -12.18
CA GLU A 93 -1.69 11.68 -12.09
C GLU A 93 -0.61 10.93 -12.89
N GLU A 94 0.00 11.60 -13.87
CA GLU A 94 1.26 11.13 -14.47
C GLU A 94 2.39 11.46 -13.51
N THR A 95 2.74 10.50 -12.66
CA THR A 95 3.82 10.65 -11.69
C THR A 95 4.80 9.50 -11.81
N ALA A 96 6.09 9.82 -11.69
CA ALA A 96 7.11 8.81 -11.49
C ALA A 96 6.81 8.05 -10.19
N CYS A 97 6.99 6.73 -10.21
CA CYS A 97 6.75 5.85 -9.07
C CYS A 97 8.03 5.11 -8.69
N GLY A 98 8.18 4.79 -7.42
CA GLY A 98 9.31 4.03 -6.90
C GLY A 98 10.55 4.87 -6.65
N PHE A 99 11.73 4.28 -6.89
CA PHE A 99 13.02 4.95 -6.79
C PHE A 99 13.44 5.51 -8.15
N CYS A 100 14.03 6.70 -8.20
CA CYS A 100 14.76 7.08 -9.42
C CYS A 100 15.94 6.14 -9.68
N ASP A 101 16.36 6.04 -10.94
CA ASP A 101 17.42 5.13 -11.42
C ASP A 101 18.68 5.10 -10.54
N THR A 102 19.12 6.26 -10.05
CA THR A 102 20.33 6.37 -9.22
C THR A 102 20.17 5.75 -7.83
N LYS A 103 18.94 5.74 -7.29
CA LYS A 103 18.63 5.15 -5.98
C LYS A 103 18.30 3.67 -6.11
N GLU A 104 17.60 3.27 -7.16
CA GLU A 104 17.26 1.86 -7.42
C GLU A 104 18.52 0.97 -7.45
N ARG A 105 19.61 1.48 -8.06
CA ARG A 105 20.91 0.79 -8.12
C ARG A 105 21.60 0.61 -6.77
N GLN A 106 21.11 1.24 -5.69
CA GLN A 106 21.68 1.12 -4.34
C GLN A 106 21.16 -0.12 -3.58
N PHE A 107 20.96 -1.23 -4.30
CA PHE A 107 20.33 -2.45 -3.81
C PHE A 107 20.91 -2.98 -2.48
N VAL A 108 22.24 -3.05 -2.37
CA VAL A 108 22.91 -3.53 -1.15
C VAL A 108 22.60 -2.63 0.05
N LYS A 109 22.55 -1.31 -0.14
CA LYS A 109 22.20 -0.37 0.92
C LYS A 109 20.75 -0.57 1.36
N ILE A 110 19.83 -0.72 0.41
CA ILE A 110 18.41 -0.99 0.66
C ILE A 110 18.24 -2.29 1.46
N LEU A 111 18.90 -3.38 1.06
CA LEU A 111 18.86 -4.66 1.78
C LEU A 111 19.49 -4.59 3.18
N SER A 112 20.47 -3.69 3.38
CA SER A 112 21.04 -3.40 4.70
C SER A 112 20.22 -2.40 5.53
N PHE A 113 18.99 -2.12 5.14
CA PHE A 113 18.07 -1.18 5.80
C PHE A 113 18.57 0.28 5.87
N LYS A 114 19.49 0.68 4.97
CA LYS A 114 19.92 2.07 4.86
C LYS A 114 18.93 2.84 4.00
N ASN A 115 18.40 3.94 4.54
CA ASN A 115 17.55 4.85 3.79
C ASN A 115 18.35 5.54 2.67
N VAL A 116 17.95 5.30 1.41
CA VAL A 116 18.53 5.92 0.21
C VAL A 116 17.70 7.11 -0.32
N ASN A 117 16.57 7.39 0.32
CA ASN A 117 15.72 8.54 0.03
C ASN A 117 16.12 9.75 0.88
N LYS A 118 15.85 10.94 0.33
CA LYS A 118 15.82 12.16 1.15
C LYS A 118 14.59 12.08 2.07
N PRO A 119 14.65 12.61 3.30
CA PRO A 119 13.48 12.70 4.16
C PRO A 119 12.35 13.44 3.43
N TYR A 120 11.16 12.84 3.36
CA TYR A 120 9.99 13.55 2.86
C TYR A 120 9.67 14.71 3.82
N ARG A 121 9.54 15.92 3.30
CA ARG A 121 9.07 17.09 4.03
C ARG A 121 7.75 17.50 3.40
N LYS A 122 6.64 17.26 4.10
CA LYS A 122 5.33 17.77 3.69
C LYS A 122 5.39 19.30 3.74
N SER A 123 5.25 19.98 2.60
CA SER A 123 5.00 21.41 2.61
C SER A 123 3.64 21.64 3.26
N LYS A 124 3.59 22.51 4.28
CA LYS A 124 2.34 22.97 4.86
C LYS A 124 1.52 23.74 3.85
#